data_AF-A0A2P9H0K2-F1
#
_entry.id   AF-A0A2P9H0K2-F1
#
_cell.length_a   1.000
_cell.length_b   1.000
_cell.length_c   1.000
_cell.angle_alpha   90.00
_cell.angle_beta   90.00
_cell.angle_gamma   90.00
#
_symmetry.space_group_name_H-M   'P 1'
#
loop_
_entity.id
_entity.type
_entity.pdbx_description
1 polymer ?
#
loop_
_entity_poly.entity_id
_entity_poly.type
_entity_poly.pdbx_seq_one_letter_code
_entity_poly.pdbx_strand_id
1 'polypeptide(L)'
;MKEKKMNLIEACDKAFGIIVQAQEMDKLYRKGLKCLGEGKLRNGVMSLAAEAVCDENLSLEVFVSDEISDENLVSFLCGAWIQFLLVEVAGLKKDKLKDLAREAFGENIEDRLLH
;
A
#
# COMPACT_ATOMS: atom_id res chain seq x y z
N MET A 1 1.45 24.83 -18.21
CA MET A 1 2.13 24.53 -16.92
C MET A 1 2.43 23.04 -16.92
N LYS A 2 3.69 22.62 -16.75
CA LYS A 2 3.98 21.20 -16.48
C LYS A 2 3.46 20.90 -15.09
N GLU A 3 2.55 19.94 -14.95
CA GLU A 3 2.13 19.43 -13.64
C GLU A 3 3.36 18.91 -12.90
N LYS A 4 3.50 19.31 -11.63
CA LYS A 4 4.59 18.85 -10.77
C LYS A 4 4.29 17.39 -10.43
N LYS A 5 5.08 16.45 -10.96
CA LYS A 5 5.00 15.03 -10.58
C LYS A 5 5.18 14.90 -9.06
N MET A 6 4.29 14.15 -8.42
CA MET A 6 4.32 13.90 -6.98
C MET A 6 5.51 13.00 -6.65
N ASN A 7 6.25 13.35 -5.59
CA ASN A 7 7.33 12.51 -5.11
C ASN A 7 6.83 11.42 -4.15
N LEU A 8 7.70 10.45 -3.84
CA LEU A 8 7.37 9.30 -2.99
C LEU A 8 6.87 9.68 -1.59
N ILE A 9 7.38 10.78 -1.01
CA ILE A 9 6.98 11.26 0.31
C ILE A 9 5.57 11.87 0.23
N GLU A 10 5.33 12.73 -0.74
CA GLU A 10 4.01 13.33 -0.99
C GLU A 10 2.94 12.24 -1.26
N ALA A 11 3.31 11.21 -2.02
CA ALA A 11 2.46 10.06 -2.29
C ALA A 11 2.20 9.22 -1.03
N CYS A 12 3.20 9.05 -0.16
CA CYS A 12 3.08 8.31 1.09
C CYS A 12 2.16 9.02 2.07
N ASP A 13 2.24 10.35 2.14
CA ASP A 13 1.38 11.18 2.98
C ASP A 13 -0.06 11.15 2.48
N LYS A 14 -0.26 11.18 1.15
CA LYS A 14 -1.58 11.05 0.54
C LYS A 14 -2.17 9.65 0.76
N ALA A 15 -1.38 8.60 0.58
CA ALA A 15 -1.78 7.22 0.88
C ALA A 15 -2.16 7.06 2.35
N PHE A 16 -1.35 7.58 3.28
CA PHE A 16 -1.68 7.59 4.70
C PHE A 16 -3.03 8.27 4.96
N GLY A 17 -3.27 9.44 4.35
CA GLY A 17 -4.53 10.16 4.46
C GLY A 17 -5.76 9.37 4.00
N ILE A 18 -5.60 8.45 3.05
CA ILE A 18 -6.64 7.52 2.61
C ILE A 18 -6.81 6.38 3.63
N ILE A 19 -5.70 5.78 4.07
CA ILE A 19 -5.69 4.64 4.98
C ILE A 19 -6.38 4.95 6.31
N VAL A 20 -6.14 6.13 6.89
CA VAL A 20 -6.77 6.51 8.18
C VAL A 20 -8.26 6.83 8.07
N GLN A 21 -8.82 6.97 6.86
CA GLN A 21 -10.26 7.11 6.68
C GLN A 21 -10.98 5.76 6.78
N ALA A 22 -10.29 4.66 6.49
CA ALA A 22 -10.82 3.32 6.67
C ALA A 22 -10.76 2.93 8.16
N GLN A 23 -11.92 2.84 8.81
CA GLN A 23 -12.05 2.66 10.27
C GLN A 23 -11.19 1.51 10.84
N GLU A 24 -11.14 0.36 10.17
CA GLU A 24 -10.34 -0.78 10.62
C GLU A 24 -8.83 -0.54 10.46
N MET A 25 -8.42 0.15 9.41
CA MET A 25 -7.02 0.52 9.22
C MET A 25 -6.58 1.62 10.19
N ASP A 26 -7.44 2.59 10.52
CA ASP A 26 -7.15 3.59 11.56
C ASP A 26 -6.93 2.92 12.93
N LYS A 27 -7.74 1.92 13.29
CA LYS A 27 -7.55 1.15 14.53
C LYS A 27 -6.18 0.47 14.55
N LEU A 28 -5.79 -0.17 13.45
CA LEU A 28 -4.47 -0.80 13.33
C LEU A 28 -3.36 0.24 13.37
N TYR A 29 -3.49 1.35 12.66
CA TYR A 29 -2.53 2.44 12.69
C TYR A 29 -2.33 2.97 14.12
N ARG A 30 -3.42 3.29 14.85
CA ARG A 30 -3.34 3.74 16.24
C ARG A 30 -2.72 2.71 17.17
N LYS A 31 -3.00 1.42 16.96
CA LYS A 31 -2.35 0.33 17.70
C LYS A 31 -0.85 0.31 17.42
N GLY A 32 -0.47 0.38 16.15
CA GLY A 32 0.93 0.44 15.71
C GLY A 32 1.65 1.66 16.29
N LEU A 33 0.97 2.80 16.34
CA LEU A 33 1.52 4.05 16.89
C LEU A 33 1.85 3.90 18.37
N LYS A 34 0.98 3.24 19.14
CA LYS A 34 1.20 2.95 20.57
C LYS A 34 2.34 1.96 20.80
N CYS A 35 2.48 0.95 19.94
CA CYS A 35 3.44 -0.14 20.13
C CYS A 35 4.84 0.17 19.57
N LEU A 36 4.91 0.90 18.45
CA LEU A 36 6.14 1.09 17.67
C LEU A 36 6.59 2.56 17.61
N GLY A 37 5.64 3.50 17.74
CA GLY A 37 5.88 4.91 17.50
C GLY A 37 5.85 5.28 16.01
N GLU A 38 5.60 6.57 15.73
CA GLU A 38 5.35 7.07 14.37
C GLU A 38 6.52 6.85 13.42
N GLY A 39 7.75 7.12 13.89
CA GLY A 39 8.95 6.97 13.08
C GLY A 39 9.19 5.54 12.62
N LYS A 40 8.94 4.54 13.49
CA LYS A 40 9.08 3.13 13.11
C LYS A 40 7.99 2.67 12.14
N LEU A 41 6.76 3.17 12.29
CA LEU A 41 5.68 2.88 11.34
C LEU A 41 6.05 3.39 9.94
N ARG A 42 6.40 4.67 9.85
CA ARG A 42 6.69 5.29 8.56
C ARG A 42 7.93 4.68 7.91
N ASN A 43 8.98 4.44 8.67
CA ASN A 43 10.16 3.74 8.16
C ASN A 43 9.84 2.31 7.70
N GLY A 44 9.02 1.56 8.46
CA GLY A 44 8.65 0.21 8.09
C GLY A 44 7.89 0.13 6.76
N VAL A 45 6.93 1.05 6.56
CA VAL A 45 6.20 1.16 5.29
C VAL A 45 7.14 1.54 4.14
N MET A 46 8.03 2.51 4.36
CA MET A 46 8.99 2.95 3.33
C MET A 46 10.03 1.87 3.00
N SER A 47 10.48 1.10 3.98
CA SER A 47 11.35 -0.06 3.74
C SER A 47 10.64 -1.13 2.93
N LEU A 48 9.38 -1.44 3.26
CA LEU A 48 8.57 -2.40 2.50
C LEU A 48 8.36 -1.93 1.05
N ALA A 49 8.07 -0.64 0.86
CA ALA A 49 7.97 -0.05 -0.46
C ALA A 49 9.30 -0.15 -1.21
N ALA A 50 10.42 0.20 -0.59
CA ALA A 50 11.74 0.11 -1.20
C ALA A 50 12.11 -1.32 -1.61
N GLU A 51 11.86 -2.31 -0.75
CA GLU A 51 12.05 -3.74 -1.05
C GLU A 51 11.18 -4.17 -2.24
N ALA A 52 9.94 -3.69 -2.32
CA ALA A 52 9.02 -4.03 -3.39
C ALA A 52 9.43 -3.40 -4.74
N VAL A 53 10.03 -2.20 -4.74
CA VAL A 53 10.60 -1.60 -5.96
C VAL A 53 11.83 -2.35 -6.48
N CYS A 54 12.53 -3.11 -5.62
CA CYS A 54 13.62 -3.98 -6.08
C CYS A 54 13.12 -5.21 -6.86
N ASP A 55 11.82 -5.50 -6.88
CA ASP A 55 11.22 -6.46 -7.81
C ASP A 55 11.03 -5.80 -9.17
N GLU A 56 11.75 -6.28 -10.19
CA GLU A 56 11.73 -5.71 -11.53
C GLU A 56 10.32 -5.69 -12.14
N ASN A 57 9.48 -6.70 -11.87
CA ASN A 57 8.12 -6.74 -12.44
C ASN A 57 7.21 -5.69 -11.80
N LEU A 58 7.28 -5.58 -10.48
CA LEU A 58 6.48 -4.60 -9.74
C LEU A 58 6.96 -3.17 -10.03
N SER A 59 8.26 -2.99 -10.19
CA SER A 59 8.85 -1.73 -10.62
C SER A 59 8.31 -1.29 -11.99
N LEU A 60 8.18 -2.22 -12.94
CA LEU A 60 7.58 -1.91 -14.25
C LEU A 60 6.10 -1.50 -14.13
N GLU A 61 5.32 -2.18 -13.31
CA GLU A 61 3.91 -1.84 -13.11
C GLU A 61 3.71 -0.48 -12.40
N VAL A 62 4.56 -0.16 -11.42
CA VAL A 62 4.47 1.07 -10.63
C VAL A 62 5.13 2.26 -11.33
N PHE A 63 6.21 2.03 -12.10
CA PHE A 63 7.07 3.10 -12.64
C PHE A 63 7.19 3.13 -14.18
N VAL A 64 6.65 2.18 -14.95
CA VAL A 64 6.89 2.07 -16.41
C VAL A 64 5.68 2.33 -17.30
N SER A 65 4.69 3.06 -16.81
CA SER A 65 3.91 3.89 -17.75
C SER A 65 4.72 5.15 -18.06
N ASP A 66 4.85 5.52 -19.34
CA ASP A 66 5.41 6.81 -19.79
C ASP A 66 4.76 8.02 -19.07
N GLU A 67 3.60 7.78 -18.44
CA GLU A 67 2.98 8.57 -17.39
C GLU A 67 3.01 7.80 -16.06
N ILE A 68 4.06 7.94 -15.24
CA ILE A 68 3.90 7.75 -13.78
C ILE A 68 2.81 8.74 -13.36
N SER A 69 1.58 8.25 -13.26
CA SER A 69 0.49 9.01 -12.71
C SER A 69 0.66 9.03 -11.19
N ASP A 70 0.39 10.18 -10.60
CA ASP A 70 0.39 10.35 -9.15
C ASP A 70 -0.52 9.31 -8.46
N GLU A 71 -1.50 8.77 -9.17
CA GLU A 71 -2.44 7.74 -8.70
C GLU A 71 -1.79 6.36 -8.53
N ASN A 72 -0.94 5.93 -9.48
CA ASN A 72 -0.25 4.64 -9.40
C ASN A 72 0.67 4.58 -8.17
N LEU A 73 1.39 5.69 -7.91
CA LEU A 73 2.29 5.79 -6.78
C LEU A 73 1.54 5.81 -5.43
N VAL A 74 0.38 6.47 -5.37
CA VAL A 74 -0.49 6.46 -4.18
C VAL A 74 -1.07 5.07 -3.95
N SER A 75 -1.56 4.41 -4.99
CA SER A 75 -2.13 3.07 -4.90
C SER A 75 -1.09 2.06 -4.38
N PHE A 76 0.12 2.11 -4.93
CA PHE A 76 1.25 1.30 -4.45
C PHE A 76 1.53 1.52 -2.96
N LEU A 77 1.59 2.77 -2.52
CA LEU A 77 1.85 3.10 -1.11
C LEU A 77 0.67 2.77 -0.19
N CYS A 78 -0.57 2.83 -0.67
CA CYS A 78 -1.73 2.30 0.04
C CYS A 78 -1.56 0.79 0.27
N GLY A 79 -1.13 0.05 -0.75
CA GLY A 79 -0.81 -1.37 -0.63
C GLY A 79 0.27 -1.64 0.43
N ALA A 80 1.36 -0.86 0.41
CA ALA A 80 2.44 -0.97 1.38
C ALA A 80 1.96 -0.71 2.83
N TRP A 81 1.13 0.33 3.04
CA TRP A 81 0.52 0.62 4.34
C TRP A 81 -0.36 -0.53 4.83
N ILE A 82 -1.26 -1.04 3.98
CA ILE A 82 -2.17 -2.13 4.33
C ILE A 82 -1.37 -3.37 4.71
N GLN A 83 -0.42 -3.77 3.87
CA GLN A 83 0.43 -4.93 4.11
C GLN A 83 1.20 -4.79 5.43
N PHE A 84 1.81 -3.63 5.67
CA PHE A 84 2.55 -3.38 6.91
C PHE A 84 1.64 -3.47 8.14
N LEU A 85 0.48 -2.80 8.13
CA LEU A 85 -0.45 -2.81 9.26
C LEU A 85 -0.99 -4.22 9.55
N LEU A 86 -1.29 -5.00 8.52
CA LEU A 86 -1.78 -6.37 8.69
C LEU A 86 -0.67 -7.30 9.22
N VAL A 87 0.52 -7.25 8.64
CA VAL A 87 1.60 -8.18 9.00
C VAL A 87 2.27 -7.79 10.32
N GLU A 88 2.75 -6.55 10.42
CA GLU A 88 3.59 -6.11 11.53
C GLU A 88 2.78 -5.69 12.76
N VAL A 89 1.54 -5.20 12.58
CA VAL A 89 0.71 -4.71 13.70
C VAL A 89 -0.41 -5.67 14.08
N ALA A 90 -1.08 -6.28 13.10
CA ALA A 90 -2.11 -7.29 13.37
C ALA A 90 -1.51 -8.70 13.55
N GLY A 91 -0.25 -8.92 13.17
CA GLY A 91 0.43 -10.22 13.31
C GLY A 91 -0.05 -11.25 12.30
N LEU A 92 -0.62 -10.82 11.16
CA LEU A 92 -1.00 -11.73 10.09
C LEU A 92 0.24 -12.33 9.44
N LYS A 93 0.25 -13.65 9.26
CA LYS A 93 1.29 -14.32 8.48
C LYS A 93 1.16 -13.88 7.02
N LYS A 94 2.29 -13.64 6.36
CA LYS A 94 2.35 -13.23 4.94
C LYS A 94 1.59 -14.19 4.03
N ASP A 95 1.59 -15.50 4.32
CA ASP A 95 0.86 -16.50 3.54
C ASP A 95 -0.66 -16.29 3.61
N LYS A 96 -1.18 -15.99 4.81
CA LYS A 96 -2.61 -15.66 4.99
C LYS A 96 -2.99 -14.36 4.29
N LEU A 97 -2.07 -13.40 4.20
CA LEU A 97 -2.31 -12.17 3.45
C LEU A 97 -2.45 -12.45 1.95
N LYS A 98 -1.62 -13.35 1.40
CA LYS A 98 -1.72 -13.79 -0.01
C LYS A 98 -3.04 -14.51 -0.27
N ASP A 99 -3.48 -15.35 0.65
CA ASP A 99 -4.76 -16.07 0.53
C ASP A 99 -5.93 -15.08 0.58
N LEU A 100 -5.94 -14.13 1.52
CA LEU A 100 -6.96 -13.09 1.61
C LEU A 100 -6.99 -12.18 0.37
N ALA A 101 -5.83 -11.82 -0.17
CA ALA A 101 -5.76 -11.06 -1.42
C ALA A 101 -6.31 -11.89 -2.58
N ARG A 102 -5.96 -13.18 -2.67
CA ARG A 102 -6.50 -14.08 -3.69
C ARG A 102 -8.02 -14.25 -3.59
N GLU A 103 -8.58 -14.34 -2.41
CA GLU A 103 -10.04 -14.41 -2.21
C GLU A 103 -10.69 -13.09 -2.63
N ALA A 104 -10.21 -11.95 -2.13
CA ALA A 104 -10.79 -10.64 -2.40
C ALA A 104 -10.68 -10.19 -3.87
N PHE A 105 -9.59 -10.55 -4.56
CA PHE A 105 -9.34 -10.17 -5.95
C PHE A 105 -9.65 -11.28 -6.96
N GLY A 106 -9.69 -12.55 -6.53
CA GLY A 106 -9.97 -13.71 -7.37
C GLY A 106 -11.46 -13.95 -7.60
N GLU A 107 -12.33 -13.65 -6.62
CA GLU A 107 -13.78 -13.73 -6.82
C GLU A 107 -14.32 -12.60 -7.73
N ASN A 108 -13.56 -11.52 -7.93
CA ASN A 108 -14.02 -10.35 -8.69
C ASN A 108 -13.70 -10.37 -10.21
N ILE A 109 -12.97 -11.37 -10.71
CA ILE A 109 -12.64 -11.44 -12.15
C ILE A 109 -13.72 -12.19 -12.94
N GLU A 110 -14.44 -13.13 -12.34
CA GLU A 110 -15.52 -13.85 -13.04
C GLU A 110 -16.83 -13.05 -13.12
N ASP A 111 -17.17 -12.23 -12.12
CA ASP A 111 -18.43 -11.45 -12.13
C ASP A 111 -18.38 -10.14 -12.94
N ARG A 112 -17.19 -9.69 -13.37
CA ARG A 112 -17.04 -8.49 -14.23
C ARG A 112 -16.96 -8.75 -15.73
N LEU A 113 -16.97 -10.02 -16.16
CA LEU A 113 -17.03 -10.39 -17.58
C LEU A 113 -18.46 -10.68 -18.08
N LEU A 114 -19.47 -10.49 -17.23
CA LEU A 114 -20.89 -10.67 -17.56
C LEU A 114 -21.72 -9.41 -17.27
N HIS A 115 -21.26 -8.22 -17.67
CA HIS A 115 -22.12 -7.04 -17.80
C HIS A 115 -21.66 -6.10 -18.91
#